data_AF-A0A6I2ZVP6-F1
#
_entry.id   AF-A0A6I2ZVP6-F1
#
_cell.length_a   1.000
_cell.length_b   1.000
_cell.length_c   1.000
_cell.angle_alpha   90.00
_cell.angle_beta   90.00
_cell.angle_gamma   90.00
#
_symmetry.space_group_name_H-M   'P 1'
#
loop_
_entity.id
_entity.type
_entity.pdbx_description
1 polymer ?
#
loop_
_entity_poly.entity_id
_entity_poly.type
_entity_poly.pdbx_seq_one_letter_code
_entity_poly.pdbx_strand_id
1 'polypeptide(L)'
;MSFKPAKKSIARAALFLLSGGAIALLTSCSTESISGMGFPKNASSVNETSLPLWQGSWIAAGVVGVFTAVLIMWPVFRHRRKGDEVPKQTQYNVPVEIAYTIIPFIIVAVLFYFTAVKESAITKVSAADEISHVIDVNGFQWSWQFTYKDNPAAPTITGTPAKPPTLVLPKGERVKFNINSTDVVHGFWIPAFMIQMQNLPGVENHLEFTANKIGTYPGRCNILCGRNHSQMLFKVKVVSPSAYQKYITNLKAA
;
A
#
# COMPACT_ATOMS: atom_id res chain seq x y z
N MET A 1 -2.57 -53.42 44.79
CA MET A 1 -1.94 -52.80 43.60
C MET A 1 -3.03 -52.16 42.77
N SER A 2 -3.02 -50.84 42.63
CA SER A 2 -3.98 -50.11 41.79
C SER A 2 -3.21 -49.10 40.95
N PHE A 3 -2.93 -49.45 39.70
CA PHE A 3 -2.39 -48.54 38.70
C PHE A 3 -3.51 -47.64 38.18
N LYS A 4 -3.40 -46.32 38.39
CA LYS A 4 -4.15 -45.34 37.61
C LYS A 4 -3.23 -44.74 36.54
N PRO A 5 -3.57 -44.82 35.24
CA PRO A 5 -2.85 -44.10 34.20
C PRO A 5 -3.41 -42.67 34.13
N ALA A 6 -2.54 -41.65 34.22
CA ALA A 6 -2.98 -40.26 34.18
C ALA A 6 -2.28 -39.44 33.09
N LYS A 7 -3.11 -38.94 32.17
CA LYS A 7 -3.02 -37.60 31.56
C LYS A 7 -1.90 -37.31 30.53
N LYS A 8 -1.50 -38.27 29.70
CA LYS A 8 -0.68 -37.95 28.50
C LYS A 8 -1.47 -37.73 27.20
N SER A 9 -2.77 -38.06 27.12
CA SER A 9 -3.54 -37.93 25.87
C SER A 9 -4.13 -36.54 25.62
N ILE A 10 -4.45 -35.77 26.66
CA ILE A 10 -5.14 -34.47 26.52
C ILE A 10 -4.23 -33.39 25.94
N ALA A 11 -2.93 -33.42 26.25
CA ALA A 11 -1.97 -32.43 25.75
C ALA A 11 -1.69 -32.57 24.25
N ARG A 12 -1.83 -33.77 23.67
CA ARG A 12 -1.68 -33.97 22.22
C ARG A 12 -2.92 -33.52 21.46
N ALA A 13 -4.13 -33.70 22.02
CA ALA A 13 -5.37 -33.25 21.39
C ALA A 13 -5.47 -31.71 21.31
N ALA A 14 -5.00 -30.99 22.33
CA ALA A 14 -5.03 -29.52 22.33
C ALA A 14 -4.11 -28.88 21.27
N LEU A 15 -2.97 -29.51 20.96
CA LEU A 15 -2.03 -28.99 19.96
C LEU A 15 -2.52 -29.21 18.52
N PHE A 16 -3.28 -30.30 18.27
CA PHE A 16 -3.93 -30.55 16.98
C PHE A 16 -5.20 -29.69 16.77
N LEU A 17 -5.92 -29.34 17.84
CA LEU A 17 -7.08 -28.44 17.75
C LEU A 17 -6.67 -26.98 17.51
N LEU A 18 -5.52 -26.53 18.03
CA LEU A 18 -4.98 -25.18 17.78
C LEU A 18 -4.37 -25.03 16.37
N SER A 19 -3.79 -26.09 15.80
CA SER A 19 -3.27 -26.07 14.43
C SER A 19 -4.37 -26.26 13.38
N GLY A 20 -5.36 -27.12 13.64
CA GLY A 20 -6.53 -27.28 12.77
C GLY A 20 -7.50 -26.10 12.80
N GLY A 21 -7.72 -25.48 13.97
CA GLY A 21 -8.60 -24.32 14.11
C GLY A 21 -8.06 -23.05 13.45
N ALA A 22 -6.74 -22.86 13.44
CA ALA A 22 -6.11 -21.76 12.71
C ALA A 22 -6.25 -21.92 11.19
N ILE A 23 -6.21 -23.15 10.66
CA ILE A 23 -6.43 -23.43 9.23
C ILE A 23 -7.92 -23.30 8.86
N ALA A 24 -8.84 -23.66 9.77
CA ALA A 24 -10.28 -23.48 9.58
C ALA A 24 -10.73 -22.00 9.61
N LEU A 25 -10.07 -21.16 10.42
CA LEU A 25 -10.30 -19.70 10.41
C LEU A 25 -9.71 -19.01 9.17
N LEU A 26 -8.75 -19.63 8.49
CA LEU A 26 -8.20 -19.17 7.20
C LEU A 26 -9.07 -19.61 6.00
N THR A 27 -10.08 -20.45 6.21
CA THR A 27 -10.96 -20.98 5.14
C THR A 27 -12.43 -20.56 5.28
N SER A 28 -12.73 -19.52 6.08
CA SER A 28 -14.04 -18.85 6.01
C SER A 28 -14.16 -18.07 4.69
N CYS A 29 -14.57 -18.81 3.66
CA CYS A 29 -14.95 -18.33 2.34
C CYS A 29 -16.13 -17.36 2.41
N SER A 30 -15.84 -16.07 2.21
CA SER A 30 -16.70 -15.19 1.41
C SER A 30 -15.80 -14.41 0.46
N THR A 31 -15.68 -14.90 -0.77
CA THR A 31 -14.91 -14.32 -1.88
C THR A 31 -15.59 -13.12 -2.54
N GLU A 32 -16.35 -12.36 -1.76
CA GLU A 32 -16.98 -11.10 -2.15
C GLU A 32 -16.73 -10.15 -0.97
N SER A 33 -15.69 -9.31 -1.09
CA SER A 33 -15.33 -8.25 -0.14
C SER A 33 -14.54 -8.61 1.14
N ILE A 34 -13.32 -9.18 1.01
CA ILE A 34 -12.27 -8.81 1.98
C ILE A 34 -12.20 -7.28 1.98
N SER A 35 -12.46 -6.66 3.14
CA SER A 35 -12.40 -5.20 3.29
C SER A 35 -11.09 -4.69 2.68
N GLY A 36 -11.14 -3.57 1.97
CA GLY A 36 -9.92 -2.96 1.41
C GLY A 36 -8.93 -2.48 2.48
N MET A 37 -9.21 -2.71 3.77
CA MET A 37 -8.39 -2.33 4.92
C MET A 37 -7.90 -0.89 4.80
N GLY A 38 -8.85 0.02 4.56
CA GLY A 38 -8.60 1.46 4.41
C GLY A 38 -8.49 1.97 2.98
N PHE A 39 -8.42 1.10 1.95
CA PHE A 39 -8.31 1.51 0.55
C PHE A 39 -9.51 1.09 -0.31
N PRO A 40 -9.88 1.89 -1.33
CA PRO A 40 -10.87 1.47 -2.30
C PRO A 40 -10.35 0.31 -3.16
N LYS A 41 -11.27 -0.48 -3.73
CA LYS A 41 -10.97 -1.51 -4.72
C LYS A 41 -11.12 -0.96 -6.13
N ASN A 42 -10.27 -1.42 -7.04
CA ASN A 42 -10.34 -1.12 -8.46
C ASN A 42 -10.47 0.39 -8.75
N ALA A 43 -9.69 1.20 -8.02
CA ALA A 43 -9.61 2.64 -8.28
C ALA A 43 -8.64 2.96 -9.42
N SER A 44 -7.54 2.20 -9.52
CA SER A 44 -6.52 2.28 -10.56
C SER A 44 -5.85 0.92 -10.79
N SER A 45 -5.13 0.77 -11.91
CA SER A 45 -4.31 -0.41 -12.20
C SER A 45 -3.28 -0.72 -11.11
N VAL A 46 -2.68 0.32 -10.53
CA VAL A 46 -1.72 0.20 -9.42
C VAL A 46 -2.43 -0.29 -8.15
N ASN A 47 -3.60 0.28 -7.83
CA ASN A 47 -4.38 -0.15 -6.67
C ASN A 47 -4.80 -1.62 -6.78
N GLU A 48 -5.20 -2.11 -7.95
CA GLU A 48 -5.50 -3.53 -8.15
C GLU A 48 -4.28 -4.44 -7.93
N THR A 49 -3.09 -3.95 -8.29
CA THR A 49 -1.84 -4.71 -8.15
C THR A 49 -1.33 -4.70 -6.70
N SER A 50 -1.40 -3.56 -6.03
CA SER A 50 -0.85 -3.33 -4.69
C SER A 50 -1.78 -3.77 -3.56
N LEU A 51 -3.10 -3.73 -3.75
CA LEU A 51 -4.07 -4.02 -2.69
C LEU A 51 -3.96 -5.47 -2.15
N PRO A 52 -3.80 -6.52 -2.97
CA PRO A 52 -3.60 -7.87 -2.46
C PRO A 52 -2.30 -8.02 -1.65
N LEU A 53 -1.23 -7.31 -2.02
CA LEU A 53 0.01 -7.30 -1.25
C LEU A 53 -0.19 -6.64 0.12
N TRP A 54 -0.87 -5.50 0.17
CA TRP A 54 -1.25 -4.84 1.42
C TRP A 54 -2.06 -5.80 2.30
N GLN A 55 -3.06 -6.46 1.73
CA GLN A 55 -3.91 -7.38 2.47
C GLN A 55 -3.15 -8.58 3.01
N GLY A 56 -2.34 -9.23 2.16
CA GLY A 56 -1.50 -10.36 2.55
C GLY A 56 -0.49 -9.98 3.64
N SER A 57 0.12 -8.80 3.53
CA SER A 57 1.11 -8.31 4.50
C SER A 57 0.50 -8.04 5.87
N TRP A 58 -0.69 -7.43 5.93
CA TRP A 58 -1.41 -7.21 7.19
C TRP A 58 -1.90 -8.51 7.83
N ILE A 59 -2.34 -9.47 7.02
CA ILE A 59 -2.72 -10.80 7.53
C ILE A 59 -1.49 -11.50 8.12
N ALA A 60 -0.36 -11.51 7.41
CA ALA A 60 0.89 -12.09 7.90
C ALA A 60 1.37 -11.40 9.19
N ALA A 61 1.38 -10.07 9.22
CA ALA A 61 1.72 -9.29 10.41
C ALA A 61 0.75 -9.55 11.57
N GLY A 62 -0.55 -9.68 11.30
CA GLY A 62 -1.55 -10.04 12.30
C GLY A 62 -1.31 -11.41 12.91
N VAL A 63 -0.99 -12.42 12.09
CA VAL A 63 -0.65 -13.78 12.56
C VAL A 63 0.60 -13.76 13.45
N VAL A 64 1.67 -13.10 13.02
CA VAL A 64 2.90 -12.97 13.81
C VAL A 64 2.66 -12.17 15.09
N GLY A 65 1.87 -11.10 15.02
CA GLY A 65 1.52 -10.26 16.16
C GLY A 65 0.72 -11.02 17.21
N VAL A 66 -0.31 -11.77 16.80
CA VAL A 66 -1.10 -12.62 17.71
C VAL A 66 -0.24 -13.72 18.32
N PHE A 67 0.59 -14.40 17.52
CA PHE A 67 1.50 -15.43 18.02
C PHE A 67 2.46 -14.87 19.08
N THR A 68 3.07 -13.72 18.81
CA THR A 68 3.98 -13.03 19.74
C THR A 68 3.24 -12.59 21.01
N ALA A 69 2.02 -12.04 20.87
CA ALA A 69 1.20 -11.64 22.00
C ALA A 69 0.86 -12.85 22.89
N VAL A 70 0.52 -14.00 22.31
CA VAL A 70 0.28 -15.24 23.08
C VAL A 70 1.55 -15.66 23.81
N LEU A 71 2.72 -15.62 23.19
CA LEU A 71 3.99 -15.97 23.83
C LEU A 71 4.35 -15.03 25.00
N ILE A 72 4.02 -13.74 24.89
CA ILE A 72 4.22 -12.76 25.98
C ILE A 72 3.23 -12.98 27.12
N MET A 73 1.95 -13.18 26.79
CA MET A 73 0.89 -13.32 27.78
C MET A 73 0.92 -14.68 28.48
N TRP A 74 1.44 -15.72 27.83
CA TRP A 74 1.47 -17.07 28.38
C TRP A 74 2.26 -17.17 29.71
N PRO A 75 3.51 -16.67 29.81
CA PRO A 75 4.24 -16.60 31.08
C PRO A 75 3.49 -15.84 32.18
N VAL A 76 2.84 -14.72 31.84
CA VAL A 76 2.10 -13.88 32.80
C VAL A 76 1.01 -14.70 33.50
N PHE A 77 0.26 -15.51 32.77
CA PHE A 77 -0.82 -16.32 33.33
C PHE A 77 -0.35 -17.67 33.88
N ARG A 78 0.59 -18.33 33.20
CA ARG A 78 0.96 -19.73 33.48
C ARG A 78 2.12 -19.85 34.47
N HIS A 79 3.05 -18.91 34.47
CA HIS A 79 4.29 -18.95 35.27
C HIS A 79 4.30 -17.90 36.38
N ARG A 80 3.14 -17.37 36.76
CA ARG A 80 2.97 -16.49 37.93
C ARG A 80 3.43 -17.19 39.22
N ARG A 81 4.04 -16.43 40.13
CA ARG A 81 4.49 -16.90 41.45
C ARG A 81 3.32 -17.54 42.21
N LYS A 82 3.52 -18.76 42.69
CA LYS A 82 2.56 -19.53 43.53
C LYS A 82 3.17 -20.07 44.83
N GLY A 83 4.49 -19.98 44.98
CA GLY A 83 5.25 -20.44 46.13
C GLY A 83 6.68 -19.92 46.07
N ASP A 84 7.57 -20.49 46.87
CA ASP A 84 8.97 -20.07 47.01
C ASP A 84 9.97 -20.96 46.24
N GLU A 85 9.46 -21.88 45.41
CA GLU A 85 10.30 -22.67 44.51
C GLU A 85 10.90 -21.78 43.41
N VAL A 86 12.22 -21.88 43.23
CA VAL A 86 12.94 -21.19 42.16
C VAL A 86 12.68 -21.87 40.80
N PRO A 87 12.52 -21.10 39.70
CA PRO A 87 12.26 -21.68 38.38
C PRO A 87 13.50 -22.42 37.83
N LYS A 88 13.26 -23.39 36.94
CA LYS A 88 14.33 -24.11 36.24
C LYS A 88 15.18 -23.13 35.42
N GLN A 89 16.48 -23.10 35.70
CA GLN A 89 17.46 -22.30 34.94
C GLN A 89 17.89 -23.08 33.69
N THR A 90 17.59 -22.53 32.52
CA THR A 90 18.05 -23.07 31.23
C THR A 90 18.64 -21.92 30.41
N GLN A 91 19.86 -22.09 29.90
CA GLN A 91 20.55 -21.04 29.15
C GLN A 91 20.37 -21.14 27.63
N TYR A 92 20.41 -22.36 27.08
CA TYR A 92 20.44 -22.58 25.63
C TYR A 92 19.39 -23.58 25.18
N ASN A 93 18.79 -23.32 24.02
CA ASN A 93 17.93 -24.25 23.32
C ASN A 93 18.14 -24.13 21.81
N VAL A 94 19.27 -24.65 21.34
CA VAL A 94 19.72 -24.54 19.94
C VAL A 94 18.62 -24.87 18.91
N PRO A 95 17.81 -25.94 19.06
CA PRO A 95 16.71 -26.19 18.12
C PRO A 95 15.68 -25.06 18.02
N VAL A 96 15.31 -24.43 19.15
CA VAL A 96 14.39 -23.29 19.16
C VAL A 96 15.06 -22.06 18.56
N GLU A 97 16.35 -21.86 18.83
CA GLU A 97 17.15 -20.77 18.29
C GLU A 97 17.24 -20.80 16.77
N ILE A 98 17.45 -21.99 16.20
CA ILE A 98 17.40 -22.21 14.76
C ILE A 98 16.00 -21.91 14.22
N ALA A 99 14.94 -22.37 14.89
CA ALA A 99 13.57 -22.19 14.42
C ALA A 99 13.15 -20.72 14.32
N TYR A 100 13.38 -19.90 15.36
CA TYR A 100 13.03 -18.47 15.32
C TYR A 100 13.96 -17.64 14.43
N THR A 101 15.07 -18.20 13.94
CA THR A 101 15.97 -17.52 12.99
C THR A 101 15.54 -17.81 11.56
N ILE A 102 15.29 -19.08 11.23
CA ILE A 102 14.92 -19.52 9.88
C ILE A 102 13.50 -19.10 9.51
N ILE A 103 12.53 -19.21 10.43
CA ILE A 103 11.12 -18.92 10.13
C ILE A 103 10.92 -17.45 9.69
N PRO A 104 11.40 -16.43 10.44
CA PRO A 104 11.28 -15.04 10.00
C PRO A 104 12.02 -14.75 8.69
N PHE A 105 13.19 -15.39 8.49
CA PHE A 105 13.94 -15.24 7.25
C PHE A 105 13.11 -15.70 6.03
N ILE A 106 12.46 -16.87 6.11
CA ILE A 106 11.59 -17.38 5.04
C ILE A 106 10.39 -16.44 4.82
N ILE A 107 9.75 -15.96 5.89
CA ILE A 107 8.62 -15.02 5.78
C ILE A 107 9.05 -13.76 5.01
N VAL A 108 10.19 -13.17 5.37
CA VAL A 108 10.73 -11.99 4.69
C VAL A 108 11.08 -12.29 3.24
N ALA A 109 11.72 -13.42 2.94
CA ALA A 109 12.11 -13.80 1.58
C ALA A 109 10.89 -13.94 0.65
N VAL A 110 9.80 -14.55 1.13
CA VAL A 110 8.55 -14.69 0.37
C VAL A 110 7.90 -13.32 0.13
N LEU A 111 7.79 -12.49 1.16
CA LEU A 111 7.21 -11.15 1.02
C LEU A 111 8.04 -10.27 0.07
N PHE A 112 9.36 -10.35 0.15
CA PHE A 112 10.28 -9.63 -0.73
C PHE A 112 10.09 -10.05 -2.20
N TYR A 113 10.03 -11.36 -2.49
CA TYR A 113 9.81 -11.86 -3.84
C TYR A 113 8.54 -11.28 -4.48
N PHE A 114 7.41 -11.37 -3.77
CA PHE A 114 6.15 -10.83 -4.29
C PHE A 114 6.18 -9.30 -4.43
N THR A 115 6.83 -8.61 -3.50
CA THR A 115 6.99 -7.15 -3.57
C THR A 115 7.80 -6.74 -4.79
N ALA A 116 8.97 -7.34 -5.00
CA ALA A 116 9.86 -7.02 -6.11
C ALA A 116 9.20 -7.24 -7.48
N VAL A 117 8.44 -8.32 -7.64
CA VAL A 117 7.70 -8.62 -8.88
C VAL A 117 6.63 -7.56 -9.16
N LYS A 118 5.85 -7.18 -8.15
CA LYS A 118 4.76 -6.20 -8.33
C LYS A 118 5.30 -4.78 -8.48
N GLU A 119 6.34 -4.41 -7.74
CA GLU A 119 7.03 -3.12 -7.88
C GLU A 119 7.56 -2.96 -9.30
N SER A 120 8.28 -3.96 -9.81
CA SER A 120 8.81 -3.94 -11.19
C SER A 120 7.72 -3.77 -12.24
N ALA A 121 6.52 -4.31 -12.00
CA ALA A 121 5.38 -4.14 -12.89
C ALA A 121 4.77 -2.72 -12.82
N ILE A 122 4.77 -2.10 -11.63
CA ILE A 122 4.23 -0.76 -11.38
C ILE A 122 5.18 0.33 -11.89
N THR A 123 6.49 0.15 -11.74
CA THR A 123 7.51 1.13 -12.14
C THR A 123 7.94 1.00 -13.59
N LYS A 124 7.49 -0.05 -14.30
CA LYS A 124 7.72 -0.19 -15.73
C LYS A 124 7.00 0.93 -16.48
N VAL A 125 7.78 1.74 -17.18
CA VAL A 125 7.32 2.81 -18.08
C VAL A 125 7.24 2.25 -19.50
N SER A 126 6.08 2.38 -20.15
CA SER A 126 5.88 1.95 -21.53
C SER A 126 6.64 2.86 -22.50
N ALA A 127 6.90 2.32 -23.69
CA ALA A 127 7.44 3.12 -24.80
C ALA A 127 6.39 4.14 -25.28
N ALA A 128 6.85 5.24 -25.88
CA ALA A 128 6.01 6.40 -26.18
C ALA A 128 4.83 6.09 -27.13
N ASP A 129 4.97 5.05 -27.96
CA ASP A 129 3.97 4.56 -28.91
C ASP A 129 2.80 3.80 -28.26
N GLU A 130 2.96 3.31 -27.03
CA GLU A 130 1.91 2.59 -26.29
C GLU A 130 1.09 3.50 -25.36
N ILE A 131 1.44 4.79 -25.26
CA ILE A 131 0.87 5.71 -24.26
C ILE A 131 -0.26 6.52 -24.87
N SER A 132 -1.44 6.45 -24.25
CA SER A 132 -2.62 7.18 -24.72
C SER A 132 -2.55 8.69 -24.43
N HIS A 133 -2.05 9.06 -23.24
CA HIS A 133 -2.01 10.45 -22.78
C HIS A 133 -0.74 10.75 -22.00
N VAL A 134 -0.19 11.95 -22.18
CA VAL A 134 0.96 12.44 -21.42
C VAL A 134 0.60 13.73 -20.70
N ILE A 135 0.86 13.76 -19.38
CA ILE A 135 0.59 14.91 -18.52
C ILE A 135 1.87 15.26 -17.76
N ASP A 136 2.35 16.50 -17.90
CA ASP A 136 3.43 16.98 -17.04
C ASP A 136 2.85 17.47 -15.72
N VAL A 137 3.45 17.02 -14.63
CA VAL A 137 3.15 17.38 -13.25
C VAL A 137 4.34 18.15 -12.71
N ASN A 138 4.17 19.44 -12.51
CA ASN A 138 5.18 20.27 -11.87
C ASN A 138 4.73 20.63 -10.45
N GLY A 139 5.52 20.19 -9.48
CA GLY A 139 5.42 20.64 -8.09
C GLY A 139 6.19 21.94 -7.93
N PHE A 140 5.56 22.96 -7.37
CA PHE A 140 6.24 24.21 -7.04
C PHE A 140 5.73 24.68 -5.68
N GLN A 141 6.35 25.72 -5.13
CA GLN A 141 6.17 26.15 -3.76
C GLN A 141 4.68 26.37 -3.48
N TRP A 142 4.17 25.41 -2.70
CA TRP A 142 2.85 25.39 -2.12
C TRP A 142 1.70 25.17 -3.10
N SER A 143 1.95 24.70 -4.31
CA SER A 143 0.89 24.32 -5.25
C SER A 143 1.38 23.39 -6.38
N TRP A 144 0.48 23.10 -7.33
CA TRP A 144 0.70 22.17 -8.43
C TRP A 144 0.35 22.80 -9.78
N GLN A 145 1.07 22.38 -10.82
CA GLN A 145 0.79 22.68 -12.21
C GLN A 145 0.60 21.39 -12.99
N PHE A 146 -0.43 21.36 -13.84
CA PHE A 146 -0.70 20.25 -14.75
C PHE A 146 -0.73 20.75 -16.20
N THR A 147 0.11 20.18 -17.05
CA THR A 147 0.17 20.48 -18.49
C THR A 147 -0.20 19.24 -19.27
N TYR A 148 -1.26 19.32 -20.07
CA TYR A 148 -1.74 18.20 -20.88
C TYR A 148 -1.08 18.25 -22.26
N LYS A 149 -0.27 17.25 -22.62
CA LYS A 149 0.42 17.22 -23.93
C LYS A 149 -0.51 16.90 -25.09
N ASP A 150 -1.67 16.33 -24.81
CA ASP A 150 -2.70 15.99 -25.80
C ASP A 150 -3.22 17.22 -26.58
N ASN A 151 -3.11 18.41 -26.00
CA ASN A 151 -3.41 19.68 -26.67
C ASN A 151 -2.30 20.69 -26.37
N PRO A 152 -1.27 20.81 -27.24
CA PRO A 152 -0.15 21.72 -27.02
C PRO A 152 -0.54 23.21 -26.94
N ALA A 153 -1.70 23.58 -27.46
CA ALA A 153 -2.22 24.95 -27.37
C ALA A 153 -2.97 25.22 -26.05
N ALA A 154 -3.19 24.20 -25.22
CA ALA A 154 -3.88 24.33 -23.96
C ALA A 154 -2.99 24.99 -22.90
N PRO A 155 -3.55 25.83 -22.01
CA PRO A 155 -2.79 26.44 -20.94
C PRO A 155 -2.42 25.42 -19.86
N THR A 156 -1.29 25.65 -19.18
CA THR A 156 -0.93 24.92 -17.96
C THR A 156 -1.91 25.28 -16.83
N ILE A 157 -2.55 24.26 -16.26
CA ILE A 157 -3.48 24.43 -15.14
C ILE A 157 -2.67 24.66 -13.86
N THR A 158 -2.62 25.91 -13.43
CA THR A 158 -1.90 26.33 -12.21
C THR A 158 -2.88 26.50 -11.07
N GLY A 159 -2.66 25.79 -9.97
CA GLY A 159 -3.43 25.97 -8.75
C GLY A 159 -2.84 27.02 -7.81
N THR A 160 -3.58 27.34 -6.76
CA THR A 160 -3.06 28.06 -5.58
C THR A 160 -3.50 27.35 -4.31
N PRO A 161 -2.90 27.63 -3.14
CA PRO A 161 -3.36 27.07 -1.87
C PRO A 161 -4.86 27.32 -1.60
N ALA A 162 -5.37 28.50 -1.99
CA ALA A 162 -6.78 28.85 -1.85
C ALA A 162 -7.68 28.16 -2.88
N LYS A 163 -7.15 27.86 -4.07
CA LYS A 163 -7.86 27.18 -5.16
C LYS A 163 -7.02 26.02 -5.71
N PRO A 164 -7.09 24.84 -5.06
CA PRO A 164 -6.40 23.63 -5.51
C PRO A 164 -6.71 23.30 -6.97
N PRO A 165 -5.70 22.92 -7.78
CA PRO A 165 -5.91 22.55 -9.16
C PRO A 165 -6.61 21.18 -9.26
N THR A 166 -7.29 20.95 -10.38
CA THR A 166 -7.92 19.66 -10.67
C THR A 166 -7.23 18.99 -11.85
N LEU A 167 -6.61 17.85 -11.60
CA LEU A 167 -6.13 16.90 -12.59
C LEU A 167 -7.33 16.09 -13.10
N VAL A 168 -7.58 16.10 -14.41
CA VAL A 168 -8.69 15.35 -15.04
C VAL A 168 -8.09 14.17 -15.79
N LEU A 169 -8.62 12.96 -15.57
CA LEU A 169 -8.11 11.73 -16.17
C LEU A 169 -9.23 10.98 -16.90
N PRO A 170 -8.94 10.36 -18.06
CA PRO A 170 -9.89 9.47 -18.71
C PRO A 170 -9.95 8.10 -18.01
N LYS A 171 -11.16 7.59 -17.81
CA LYS A 171 -11.39 6.26 -17.25
C LYS A 171 -10.96 5.18 -18.24
N GLY A 172 -10.13 4.25 -17.79
CA GLY A 172 -9.76 3.05 -18.55
C GLY A 172 -8.63 3.25 -19.57
N GLU A 173 -8.14 4.47 -19.72
CA GLU A 173 -7.03 4.82 -20.61
C GLU A 173 -5.75 5.03 -19.80
N ARG A 174 -4.60 4.64 -20.37
CA ARG A 174 -3.31 4.72 -19.69
C ARG A 174 -2.75 6.14 -19.82
N VAL A 175 -2.33 6.70 -18.70
CA VAL A 175 -1.76 8.04 -18.63
C VAL A 175 -0.34 7.95 -18.11
N LYS A 176 0.62 8.55 -18.83
CA LYS A 176 1.98 8.79 -18.36
C LYS A 176 2.08 10.17 -17.75
N PHE A 177 2.73 10.23 -16.61
CA PHE A 177 3.04 11.46 -15.90
C PHE A 177 4.55 11.71 -15.97
N ASN A 178 4.93 12.88 -16.45
CA ASN A 178 6.28 13.41 -16.29
C ASN A 178 6.29 14.30 -15.06
N ILE A 179 7.03 13.91 -14.04
CA ILE A 179 6.92 14.44 -12.69
C ILE A 179 8.23 15.16 -12.37
N ASN A 180 8.15 16.48 -12.21
CA ASN A 180 9.29 17.34 -11.94
C ASN A 180 8.94 18.37 -10.85
N SER A 181 9.95 19.04 -10.30
CA SER A 181 9.79 20.20 -9.42
C SER A 181 10.59 21.40 -9.92
N THR A 182 10.03 22.59 -9.71
CA THR A 182 10.72 23.85 -10.04
C THR A 182 11.64 24.33 -8.91
N ASP A 183 11.40 23.93 -7.66
CA ASP A 183 12.07 24.51 -6.49
C ASP A 183 12.64 23.49 -5.50
N VAL A 184 11.78 22.81 -4.76
CA VAL A 184 12.13 21.88 -3.67
C VAL A 184 11.52 20.52 -3.93
N VAL A 185 11.89 19.51 -3.13
CA VAL A 185 11.27 18.20 -3.26
C VAL A 185 9.80 18.25 -2.84
N HIS A 186 8.91 17.73 -3.68
CA HIS A 186 7.51 17.47 -3.36
C HIS A 186 7.19 15.98 -3.53
N GLY A 187 5.99 15.56 -3.17
CA GLY A 187 5.52 14.19 -3.40
C GLY A 187 4.16 14.18 -4.07
N PHE A 188 4.08 13.76 -5.33
CA PHE A 188 2.82 13.60 -6.03
C PHE A 188 2.16 12.31 -5.55
N TRP A 189 1.13 12.43 -4.72
CA TRP A 189 0.47 11.27 -4.11
C TRP A 189 -1.05 11.29 -4.32
N ILE A 190 -1.58 10.17 -4.82
CA ILE A 190 -3.01 9.90 -4.95
C ILE A 190 -3.34 8.69 -4.05
N PRO A 191 -3.79 8.91 -2.79
CA PRO A 191 -3.98 7.84 -1.81
C PRO A 191 -4.91 6.72 -2.30
N ALA A 192 -6.03 7.09 -2.93
CA ALA A 192 -7.01 6.13 -3.43
C ALA A 192 -6.43 5.19 -4.50
N PHE A 193 -5.40 5.62 -5.22
CA PHE A 193 -4.75 4.85 -6.28
C PHE A 193 -3.52 4.08 -5.76
N MET A 194 -3.19 4.22 -4.47
CA MET A 194 -2.04 3.59 -3.82
C MET A 194 -0.73 3.86 -4.57
N ILE A 195 -0.58 5.08 -5.13
CA ILE A 195 0.59 5.45 -5.93
C ILE A 195 1.10 6.82 -5.57
N GLN A 196 2.43 6.91 -5.46
CA GLN A 196 3.17 8.12 -5.18
C GLN A 196 4.46 8.15 -6.01
N MET A 197 4.93 9.35 -6.34
CA MET A 197 6.26 9.58 -6.87
C MET A 197 6.77 10.93 -6.39
N GLN A 198 8.07 11.04 -6.09
CA GLN A 198 8.65 12.32 -5.69
C GLN A 198 8.85 13.24 -6.89
N ASN A 199 8.61 14.53 -6.70
CA ASN A 199 8.97 15.58 -7.64
C ASN A 199 10.32 16.13 -7.20
N LEU A 200 11.36 15.91 -7.99
CA LEU A 200 12.73 16.29 -7.66
C LEU A 200 13.19 17.44 -8.56
N PRO A 201 13.77 18.52 -8.03
CA PRO A 201 14.36 19.56 -8.87
C PRO A 201 15.50 18.99 -9.72
N GLY A 202 15.43 19.20 -11.03
CA GLY A 202 16.47 18.76 -11.98
C GLY A 202 16.45 17.28 -12.35
N VAL A 203 15.50 16.48 -11.84
CA VAL A 203 15.31 15.08 -12.20
C VAL A 203 13.86 14.84 -12.59
N GLU A 204 13.63 14.46 -13.84
CA GLU A 204 12.30 14.08 -14.29
C GLU A 204 12.02 12.62 -13.95
N ASN A 205 11.05 12.41 -13.06
CA ASN A 205 10.53 11.09 -12.76
C ASN A 205 9.36 10.76 -13.67
N HIS A 206 9.12 9.47 -13.92
CA HIS A 206 7.97 9.03 -14.68
C HIS A 206 7.11 8.10 -13.86
N LEU A 207 5.80 8.19 -14.08
CA LEU A 207 4.82 7.29 -13.50
C LEU A 207 3.74 6.99 -14.52
N GLU A 208 3.27 5.74 -14.55
CA GLU A 208 2.18 5.34 -15.43
C GLU A 208 1.10 4.59 -14.66
N PHE A 209 -0.16 4.95 -14.91
CA PHE A 209 -1.27 4.16 -14.42
C PHE A 209 -2.55 4.42 -15.23
N THR A 210 -3.52 3.53 -15.05
CA THR A 210 -4.87 3.67 -15.58
C THR A 210 -5.83 3.93 -14.42
N ALA A 211 -6.70 4.94 -14.55
CA ALA A 211 -7.76 5.20 -13.58
C ALA A 211 -9.01 4.40 -13.96
N ASN A 212 -9.50 3.55 -13.06
CA ASN A 212 -10.53 2.56 -13.40
C ASN A 212 -11.95 2.97 -12.95
N LYS A 213 -12.05 3.89 -12.00
CA LYS A 213 -13.34 4.29 -11.40
C LYS A 213 -13.58 5.79 -11.54
N ILE A 214 -14.74 6.15 -12.11
CA ILE A 214 -15.19 7.54 -12.22
C ILE A 214 -15.45 8.10 -10.83
N GLY A 215 -15.03 9.34 -10.61
CA GLY A 215 -15.19 10.03 -9.33
C GLY A 215 -14.20 11.17 -9.17
N THR A 216 -14.25 11.82 -8.00
CA THR A 216 -13.25 12.80 -7.59
C THR A 216 -12.48 12.26 -6.40
N TYR A 217 -11.17 12.22 -6.51
CA TYR A 217 -10.25 11.72 -5.49
C TYR A 217 -9.35 12.86 -5.00
N PRO A 218 -8.98 12.89 -3.71
CA PRO A 218 -8.01 13.85 -3.21
C PRO A 218 -6.60 13.46 -3.66
N GLY A 219 -5.83 14.45 -4.09
CA GLY A 219 -4.39 14.38 -4.26
C GLY A 219 -3.69 15.24 -3.21
N ARG A 220 -2.51 14.83 -2.75
CA ARG A 220 -1.79 15.47 -1.65
C ARG A 220 -0.29 15.52 -1.94
N CYS A 221 0.39 16.49 -1.34
CA CYS A 221 1.83 16.43 -1.13
C CYS A 221 2.13 15.58 0.12
N ASN A 222 3.05 14.62 0.02
CA ASN A 222 3.47 13.78 1.15
C ASN A 222 4.98 13.84 1.46
N ILE A 223 5.73 14.73 0.80
CA ILE A 223 7.10 15.08 1.14
C ILE A 223 7.14 16.52 1.66
N LEU A 224 7.78 16.73 2.81
CA LEU A 224 7.84 18.04 3.45
C LEU A 224 8.55 19.06 2.55
N CYS A 225 7.81 20.08 2.11
CA CYS A 225 8.26 21.09 1.14
C CYS A 225 8.24 22.53 1.70
N GLY A 226 8.02 22.69 3.00
CA GLY A 226 8.04 23.98 3.70
C GLY A 226 6.73 24.33 4.42
N ARG A 227 6.54 25.62 4.69
CA ARG A 227 5.49 26.13 5.60
C ARG A 227 4.08 25.68 5.22
N ASN A 228 3.70 25.77 3.95
CA ASN A 228 2.35 25.42 3.50
C ASN A 228 2.25 23.99 2.94
N HIS A 229 3.14 23.08 3.36
CA HIS A 229 3.16 21.69 2.89
C HIS A 229 1.79 20.99 2.97
N SER A 230 1.07 21.14 4.10
CA SER A 230 -0.25 20.54 4.29
C SER A 230 -1.35 21.11 3.39
N GLN A 231 -1.14 22.29 2.81
CA GLN A 231 -2.08 22.97 1.91
C GLN A 231 -1.84 22.64 0.44
N MET A 232 -0.81 21.83 0.12
CA MET A 232 -0.52 21.38 -1.25
C MET A 232 -1.46 20.27 -1.70
N LEU A 233 -2.73 20.63 -1.81
CA LEU A 233 -3.80 19.77 -2.24
C LEU A 233 -4.03 19.92 -3.74
N PHE A 234 -4.46 18.84 -4.38
CA PHE A 234 -5.04 18.85 -5.71
C PHE A 234 -6.22 17.88 -5.74
N LYS A 235 -7.06 17.96 -6.77
CA LYS A 235 -8.15 17.01 -7.00
C LYS A 235 -7.83 16.18 -8.23
N VAL A 236 -8.21 14.91 -8.21
CA VAL A 236 -8.14 14.02 -9.38
C VAL A 236 -9.58 13.69 -9.78
N LYS A 237 -10.03 14.17 -10.94
CA LYS A 237 -11.37 13.93 -11.47
C LYS A 237 -11.28 12.92 -12.61
N VAL A 238 -11.73 11.71 -12.34
CA VAL A 238 -11.80 10.64 -13.36
C VAL A 238 -13.14 10.75 -14.08
N VAL A 239 -13.09 10.89 -15.40
CA VAL A 239 -14.27 11.10 -16.27
C VAL A 239 -14.33 10.06 -17.38
N SER A 240 -15.44 9.98 -18.11
CA SER A 240 -15.48 9.16 -19.33
C SER A 240 -14.50 9.68 -20.39
N PRO A 241 -13.97 8.83 -21.28
CA PRO A 241 -13.11 9.28 -22.38
C PRO A 241 -13.73 10.42 -23.21
N SER A 242 -15.03 10.32 -23.50
CA SER A 242 -15.78 11.37 -24.22
C SER A 242 -15.83 12.71 -23.48
N ALA A 243 -15.91 12.70 -22.15
CA ALA A 243 -15.89 13.90 -21.33
C ALA A 243 -14.47 14.46 -21.19
N TYR A 244 -13.45 13.58 -21.16
CA TYR A 244 -12.05 13.97 -21.19
C TYR A 244 -11.71 14.70 -22.49
N GLN A 245 -12.08 14.16 -23.64
CA GLN A 245 -11.83 14.80 -24.94
C GLN A 245 -12.47 16.19 -25.03
N LYS A 246 -13.73 16.32 -24.55
CA LYS A 246 -14.41 17.61 -24.45
C LYS A 246 -13.67 18.58 -23.53
N TYR A 247 -13.19 18.10 -22.39
CA TYR A 247 -12.41 18.91 -21.45
C TYR A 247 -11.12 19.42 -22.10
N ILE A 248 -10.33 18.56 -22.75
CA ILE A 248 -9.08 18.93 -23.41
C ILE A 248 -9.29 19.90 -24.58
N THR A 249 -10.35 19.70 -25.37
CA THR A 249 -10.69 20.60 -26.50
C THR A 249 -11.13 21.97 -26.02
N ASN A 250 -11.84 22.04 -24.90
CA ASN A 250 -12.30 23.29 -24.30
C ASN A 250 -11.26 23.95 -23.40
N LEU A 251 -10.14 23.27 -23.12
CA LEU A 251 -9.02 23.83 -22.38
C LEU A 251 -8.33 24.88 -23.26
N LYS A 252 -8.83 26.11 -23.20
CA LYS A 252 -8.23 27.27 -23.86
C LYS A 252 -7.67 28.22 -22.81
N ALA A 253 -6.60 28.93 -23.16
CA ALA A 253 -6.12 30.04 -22.34
C ALA A 253 -7.29 31.00 -22.11
N ALA A 254 -7.59 31.27 -20.85
CA ALA A 254 -8.56 32.30 -20.46
C ALA A 254 -7.93 33.68 -20.63
#